data_AF-A0A964LXP0-F1
#
_entry.id   AF-A0A964LXP0-F1
#
_cell.length_a   1.000
_cell.length_b   1.000
_cell.length_c   1.000
_cell.angle_alpha   90.00
_cell.angle_beta   90.00
_cell.angle_gamma   90.00
#
_symmetry.space_group_name_H-M   'P 1'
#
loop_
_entity.id
_entity.type
_entity.pdbx_description
1 polymer ?
#
loop_
_entity_poly.entity_id
_entity_poly.type
_entity_poly.pdbx_seq_one_letter_code
_entity_poly.pdbx_strand_id
1 'polypeptide(L)'
;MTDPNFLSKSAFAARIGRSPSYITWLKDNGRLVLSPDGKLVDVLATEAKIQETADPAKAAVAARHEENRIERDVRAHIQPGADTPAVQPADHGPSGGPNFQRSKAHREFYLAGLAETEFYKVRGGLVDRAAVEDAAFAAGRMLREQFFSLAPQLAGEVVGMSDLWEVERHLTDTFRRVFTEASNMNSADLEQAIGQKQSTKQS
;
A
#
# COMPACT_ATOMS: atom_id res chain seq x y z
N MET A 1 41.98 4.44 3.74
CA MET A 1 41.11 5.60 3.46
C MET A 1 41.08 6.40 4.75
N THR A 2 41.73 7.56 4.76
CA THR A 2 41.97 8.35 5.98
C THR A 2 40.71 9.14 6.29
N ASP A 3 39.96 8.74 7.32
CA ASP A 3 38.82 9.52 7.80
C ASP A 3 39.28 10.92 8.21
N PRO A 4 38.64 12.00 7.72
CA PRO A 4 38.97 13.34 8.17
C PRO A 4 38.63 13.44 9.67
N ASN A 5 39.66 13.62 10.49
CA ASN A 5 39.56 13.70 11.96
C ASN A 5 38.63 14.84 12.44
N PHE A 6 38.35 15.80 11.55
CA PHE A 6 37.48 16.95 11.79
C PHE A 6 36.39 17.05 10.72
N LEU A 7 35.13 17.09 11.15
CA LEU A 7 33.96 17.22 10.28
C LEU A 7 33.16 18.47 10.63
N SER A 8 32.44 19.04 9.66
CA SER A 8 31.44 20.06 9.96
C SER A 8 30.30 19.46 10.80
N LYS A 9 29.58 20.30 11.56
CA LYS A 9 28.46 19.84 12.41
C LYS A 9 27.38 19.09 11.62
N SER A 10 27.10 19.52 10.39
CA SER A 10 26.13 18.86 9.50
C SER A 10 26.66 17.53 8.95
N ALA A 11 27.94 17.48 8.56
CA ALA A 11 28.57 16.25 8.09
C ALA A 11 28.66 15.19 9.21
N PHE A 12 28.95 15.62 10.44
CA PHE A 12 28.95 14.74 11.60
C PHE A 12 27.55 14.21 11.95
N ALA A 13 26.52 15.06 11.90
CA ALA A 13 25.12 14.63 12.09
C ALA A 13 24.69 13.57 11.08
N ALA A 14 25.01 13.79 9.80
CA ALA A 14 24.72 12.84 8.72
C ALA A 14 25.46 11.50 8.91
N ARG A 15 26.72 11.54 9.33
CA ARG A 15 27.53 10.34 9.61
C ARG A 15 26.94 9.46 10.71
N ILE A 16 26.41 10.06 11.79
CA ILE A 16 25.81 9.32 12.90
C ILE A 16 24.31 9.05 12.71
N GLY A 17 23.74 9.41 11.55
CA GLY A 17 22.31 9.22 11.26
C GLY A 17 21.37 10.00 12.18
N ARG A 18 21.82 11.12 12.77
CA ARG A 18 21.02 11.94 13.69
C ARG A 18 20.74 13.31 13.10
N SER A 19 19.69 13.96 13.60
CA SER A 19 19.31 15.29 13.13
C SER A 19 20.33 16.36 13.58
N PRO A 20 20.42 17.51 12.87
CA PRO A 20 21.25 18.63 13.29
C PRO A 20 20.96 19.12 14.72
N SER A 21 19.70 19.00 15.18
CA SER A 21 19.28 19.35 16.54
C SER A 21 19.96 18.48 17.61
N TYR A 22 20.31 17.23 17.29
CA TYR A 22 21.04 16.35 18.19
C TYR A 22 22.47 16.87 18.45
N ILE A 23 23.10 17.49 17.45
CA ILE A 23 24.44 18.09 17.62
C ILE A 23 24.39 19.32 18.51
N THR A 24 23.33 20.13 18.40
CA THR A 24 23.08 21.24 19.34
C THR A 24 22.91 20.73 20.76
N TRP A 25 22.11 19.67 20.96
CA TRP A 25 21.96 19.03 22.27
C TRP A 25 23.29 18.52 22.83
N LEU A 26 24.14 17.88 22.01
CA LEU A 26 25.47 17.42 22.43
C LEU A 26 26.37 18.59 22.85
N LYS A 27 26.29 19.73 22.16
CA LYS A 27 27.03 20.95 22.53
C LYS A 27 26.57 21.48 23.89
N ASP A 28 25.26 21.61 24.09
CA ASP A 28 24.68 22.19 25.31
C ASP A 28 24.91 21.29 26.54
N ASN A 29 25.05 19.98 26.33
CA ASN A 29 25.35 19.00 27.37
C ASN A 29 26.87 18.78 27.58
N GLY A 30 27.74 19.55 26.92
CA GLY A 30 29.21 19.44 27.09
C GLY A 30 29.83 18.15 26.53
N ARG A 31 29.09 17.45 25.65
CA ARG A 31 29.45 16.16 25.04
C ARG A 31 30.04 16.30 23.63
N LEU A 32 30.07 17.52 23.09
CA LEU A 32 30.67 17.83 21.78
C LEU A 32 32.08 18.37 21.95
N VAL A 33 33.07 17.75 21.30
CA VAL A 33 34.45 18.25 21.25
C VAL A 33 34.66 18.94 19.91
N LEU A 34 35.10 20.20 19.96
CA LEU A 34 35.41 20.99 18.79
C LEU A 34 36.92 21.03 18.55
N SER A 35 37.31 21.16 17.29
CA SER A 35 38.68 21.43 16.85
C SER A 35 39.24 22.70 17.51
N PRO A 36 40.57 22.88 17.63
CA PRO A 36 41.17 24.09 18.19
C PRO A 36 40.70 25.41 17.56
N ASP A 37 40.30 25.37 16.28
CA ASP A 37 39.74 26.52 15.55
C ASP A 37 38.24 26.78 15.83
N GLY A 38 37.59 25.94 16.65
CA GLY A 38 36.19 26.05 17.07
C GLY A 38 35.14 25.81 15.97
N LYS A 39 35.55 25.59 14.72
CA LYS A 39 34.68 25.51 13.54
C LYS A 39 34.23 24.09 13.18
N LEU A 40 35.05 23.09 13.47
CA LEU A 40 34.81 21.69 13.12
C LEU A 40 34.66 20.83 14.39
N VAL A 41 33.91 19.74 14.27
CA VAL A 41 33.74 18.71 15.30
C VAL A 41 34.91 17.74 15.21
N ASP A 42 35.60 17.52 16.32
CA ASP A 42 36.55 16.43 16.47
C ASP A 42 35.75 15.14 16.62
N VAL A 43 35.79 14.31 15.58
CA VAL A 43 34.92 13.14 15.44
C VAL A 43 35.27 12.09 16.50
N LEU A 44 36.56 11.77 16.64
CA LEU A 44 37.03 10.73 17.54
C LEU A 44 36.85 11.13 19.00
N ALA A 45 37.16 12.38 19.35
CA ALA A 45 37.01 12.86 20.72
C ALA A 45 35.53 13.01 21.12
N THR A 46 34.65 13.39 20.18
CA THR A 46 33.21 13.49 20.41
C THR A 46 32.58 12.10 20.55
N GLU A 47 32.92 11.14 19.67
CA GLU A 47 32.42 9.77 19.77
C GLU A 47 32.86 9.11 21.10
N ALA A 48 34.11 9.31 21.52
CA ALA A 48 34.61 8.83 22.81
C ALA A 48 33.82 9.42 23.99
N LYS A 49 33.57 10.74 24.00
CA LYS A 49 32.75 11.38 25.03
C LYS A 49 31.32 10.86 25.04
N ILE A 50 30.72 10.63 23.87
CA ILE A 50 29.35 10.09 23.77
C ILE A 50 29.29 8.70 24.41
N GLN A 51 30.28 7.85 24.14
CA GLN A 51 30.36 6.50 24.71
C GLN A 51 30.61 6.52 26.22
N GLU A 52 31.53 7.36 26.70
CA GLU A 52 31.83 7.50 28.14
C GLU A 52 30.61 7.96 28.95
N THR A 53 29.76 8.79 28.35
CA THR A 53 28.54 9.34 28.96
C THR A 53 27.26 8.60 28.54
N ALA A 54 27.39 7.48 27.84
CA ALA A 54 26.26 6.63 27.48
C ALA A 54 25.84 5.81 28.71
N ASP A 55 24.77 6.26 29.37
CA ASP A 55 24.16 5.54 30.48
C ASP A 55 23.51 4.23 29.99
N PRO A 56 24.02 3.05 30.38
CA PRO A 56 23.50 1.75 29.92
C PRO A 56 22.04 1.54 30.31
N ALA A 57 21.56 2.22 31.37
CA ALA A 57 20.17 2.12 31.82
C ALA A 57 19.16 2.78 30.87
N LYS A 58 19.60 3.65 29.96
CA LYS A 58 18.73 4.33 28.98
C LYS A 58 18.72 3.68 27.59
N ALA A 59 19.54 2.64 27.37
CA ALA A 59 19.59 1.90 26.11
C ALA A 59 18.24 1.28 25.73
N ALA A 60 17.51 0.74 26.73
CA ALA A 60 16.17 0.16 26.51
C ALA A 60 15.13 1.22 26.10
N VAL A 61 15.26 2.46 26.56
CA VAL A 61 14.36 3.57 26.20
C VAL A 61 14.68 4.09 24.80
N ALA A 62 15.96 4.18 24.45
CA ALA A 62 16.40 4.51 23.09
C ALA A 62 15.92 3.47 22.06
N ALA A 63 16.03 2.18 22.37
CA ALA A 63 15.50 1.10 21.53
C ALA A 63 13.98 1.22 21.33
N ARG A 64 13.22 1.48 22.41
CA ARG A 64 11.76 1.72 22.31
C ARG A 64 11.41 2.93 21.46
N HIS A 65 12.19 4.01 21.50
CA HIS A 65 11.92 5.18 20.66
C HIS A 65 12.28 4.97 19.19
N GLU A 66 13.31 4.17 18.90
CA GLU A 66 13.68 3.78 17.54
C GLU A 66 12.61 2.84 16.94
N GLU A 67 12.14 1.87 17.71
CA GLU A 67 11.06 0.95 17.31
C GLU A 67 9.76 1.72 17.03
N ASN A 68 9.38 2.68 17.89
CA ASN A 68 8.22 3.55 17.64
C ASN A 68 8.37 4.44 16.39
N ARG A 69 9.58 4.78 15.97
CA ARG A 69 9.83 5.57 14.74
C ARG A 69 9.68 4.71 13.50
N ILE A 70 10.26 3.51 13.51
CA ILE A 70 10.09 2.52 12.45
C ILE A 70 8.61 2.15 12.29
N GLU A 71 7.89 1.93 13.40
CA GLU A 71 6.44 1.68 13.36
C GLU A 71 5.64 2.86 12.79
N ARG A 72 6.03 4.10 13.08
CA ARG A 72 5.35 5.29 12.54
C ARG A 72 5.56 5.44 11.03
N ASP A 73 6.77 5.19 10.54
CA ASP A 73 7.09 5.28 9.10
C ASP A 73 6.41 4.16 8.31
N VAL A 74 6.38 2.95 8.86
CA VAL A 74 5.63 1.81 8.28
C VAL A 74 4.13 2.10 8.27
N ARG A 75 3.58 2.67 9.35
CA ARG A 75 2.17 3.10 9.42
C ARG A 75 1.82 4.23 8.45
N ALA A 76 2.78 5.08 8.08
CA ALA A 76 2.59 6.13 7.07
C ALA A 76 2.53 5.53 5.67
N HIS A 77 3.29 4.47 5.40
CA HIS A 77 3.27 3.75 4.12
C HIS A 77 2.07 2.82 3.93
N ILE A 78 1.40 2.40 5.01
CA ILE A 78 0.30 1.41 4.97
C ILE A 78 -1.08 2.08 5.10
N GLN A 79 -1.18 3.38 5.39
CA GLN A 79 -2.47 4.05 5.48
C GLN A 79 -3.05 4.35 4.09
N PRO A 80 -4.19 3.74 3.70
CA PRO A 80 -5.00 4.25 2.60
C PRO A 80 -5.66 5.59 3.00
N GLY A 81 -5.85 6.48 2.03
CA GLY A 81 -6.35 7.84 2.24
C GLY A 81 -7.65 7.93 3.04
N ALA A 82 -7.62 8.83 4.03
CA ALA A 82 -8.66 9.60 4.74
C ALA A 82 -10.05 9.03 5.13
N ASP A 83 -10.54 7.90 4.63
CA ASP A 83 -11.95 7.50 4.82
C ASP A 83 -12.15 6.17 5.58
N THR A 84 -11.22 5.81 6.48
CA THR A 84 -11.45 4.67 7.39
C THR A 84 -11.87 5.16 8.78
N PRO A 85 -13.02 4.73 9.34
CA PRO A 85 -13.44 5.15 10.67
C PRO A 85 -12.37 4.80 11.70
N ALA A 86 -11.88 5.81 12.43
CA ALA A 86 -10.98 5.61 13.54
C ALA A 86 -11.67 4.71 14.59
N VAL A 87 -11.13 3.51 14.80
CA VAL A 87 -11.53 2.66 15.93
C VAL A 87 -11.20 3.42 17.21
N GLN A 88 -12.23 3.94 17.87
CA GLN A 88 -12.09 4.63 19.14
C GLN A 88 -11.57 3.64 20.20
N PRO A 89 -10.51 3.98 20.96
CA PRO A 89 -10.10 3.19 22.10
C PRO A 89 -11.22 3.23 23.14
N ALA A 90 -11.69 2.06 23.58
CA ALA A 90 -12.66 1.96 24.67
C ALA A 90 -12.05 2.46 25.99
N ASP A 91 -12.89 3.18 26.72
CA ASP A 91 -12.64 3.98 27.91
C ASP A 91 -12.09 3.21 29.12
N HIS A 92 -11.45 3.96 30.02
CA HIS A 92 -10.60 3.51 31.12
C HIS A 92 -11.37 3.01 32.35
N GLY A 93 -10.90 1.91 32.96
CA GLY A 93 -11.24 1.49 34.32
C GLY A 93 -9.98 1.07 35.10
N PRO A 94 -9.81 1.44 36.39
CA PRO A 94 -8.59 1.19 37.14
C PRO A 94 -8.67 -0.15 37.88
N SER A 95 -7.99 -1.18 37.37
CA SER A 95 -7.64 -2.40 38.12
C SER A 95 -6.53 -3.17 37.39
N GLY A 96 -5.67 -3.86 38.14
CA GLY A 96 -4.37 -4.42 37.76
C GLY A 96 -4.32 -5.26 36.47
N GLY A 97 -3.13 -5.32 35.85
CA GLY A 97 -2.88 -5.93 34.53
C GLY A 97 -3.59 -7.27 34.33
N PRO A 98 -4.28 -7.51 33.20
CA PRO A 98 -3.68 -7.83 31.90
C PRO A 98 -4.46 -7.17 30.74
N ASN A 99 -4.81 -5.88 30.87
CA ASN A 99 -5.52 -5.17 29.81
C ASN A 99 -4.61 -4.89 28.60
N PHE A 100 -3.32 -4.58 28.84
CA PHE A 100 -2.33 -4.38 27.78
C PHE A 100 -2.10 -5.65 26.93
N GLN A 101 -2.05 -6.83 27.56
CA GLN A 101 -1.92 -8.10 26.84
C GLN A 101 -3.14 -8.39 25.97
N ARG A 102 -4.36 -8.10 26.47
CA ARG A 102 -5.59 -8.21 25.69
C ARG A 102 -5.64 -7.22 24.53
N SER A 103 -5.28 -5.96 24.75
CA SER A 103 -5.19 -4.96 23.69
C SER A 103 -4.13 -5.32 22.65
N LYS A 104 -2.98 -5.86 23.08
CA LYS A 104 -1.91 -6.35 22.21
C LYS A 104 -2.39 -7.55 21.38
N ALA A 105 -3.02 -8.54 22.01
CA ALA A 105 -3.57 -9.71 21.31
C ALA A 105 -4.66 -9.31 20.30
N HIS A 106 -5.56 -8.39 20.64
CA HIS A 106 -6.56 -7.88 19.70
C HIS A 106 -5.91 -7.18 18.50
N ARG A 107 -4.89 -6.35 18.75
CA ARG A 107 -4.15 -5.67 17.67
C ARG A 107 -3.43 -6.67 16.77
N GLU A 108 -2.73 -7.64 17.35
CA GLU A 108 -2.01 -8.69 16.62
C GLU A 108 -2.97 -9.53 15.77
N PHE A 109 -4.15 -9.87 16.30
CA PHE A 109 -5.18 -10.59 15.57
C PHE A 109 -5.65 -9.85 14.31
N TYR A 110 -5.98 -8.56 14.43
CA TYR A 110 -6.42 -7.78 13.27
C TYR A 110 -5.29 -7.49 12.27
N LEU A 111 -4.05 -7.31 12.75
CA LEU A 111 -2.88 -7.17 11.87
C LEU A 111 -2.62 -8.47 11.09
N ALA A 112 -2.74 -9.63 11.76
CA ALA A 112 -2.61 -10.92 11.09
C ALA A 112 -3.70 -11.11 10.03
N GLY A 113 -4.96 -10.78 10.33
CA GLY A 113 -6.06 -10.88 9.36
C GLY A 113 -5.89 -9.93 8.17
N LEU A 114 -5.34 -8.72 8.39
CA LEU A 114 -5.01 -7.79 7.30
C LEU A 114 -3.88 -8.35 6.42
N ALA A 115 -2.82 -8.89 7.04
CA ALA A 115 -1.71 -9.50 6.33
C ALA A 115 -2.14 -10.73 5.52
N GLU A 116 -3.03 -11.56 6.07
CA GLU A 116 -3.63 -12.69 5.37
C GLU A 116 -4.48 -12.24 4.17
N THR A 117 -5.31 -11.22 4.36
CA THR A 117 -6.14 -10.66 3.28
C THR A 117 -5.28 -10.10 2.14
N GLU A 118 -4.22 -9.34 2.47
CA GLU A 118 -3.28 -8.83 1.48
C GLU A 118 -2.50 -9.96 0.79
N PHE A 119 -2.08 -10.98 1.53
CA PHE A 119 -1.43 -12.16 0.97
C PHE A 119 -2.31 -12.87 -0.07
N TYR A 120 -3.60 -13.06 0.22
CA TYR A 120 -4.51 -13.68 -0.74
C TYR A 120 -4.85 -12.77 -1.93
N LYS A 121 -4.92 -11.45 -1.74
CA LYS A 121 -5.04 -10.50 -2.86
C LYS A 121 -3.83 -10.58 -3.80
N VAL A 122 -2.62 -10.56 -3.25
CA VAL A 122 -1.36 -10.65 -4.01
C VAL A 122 -1.23 -12.00 -4.72
N ARG A 123 -1.72 -13.08 -4.11
CA ARG A 123 -1.79 -14.41 -4.77
C ARG A 123 -2.91 -14.54 -5.80
N GLY A 124 -3.71 -13.51 -6.03
CA GLY A 124 -4.83 -13.54 -6.98
C GLY A 124 -6.04 -14.34 -6.51
N GLY A 125 -6.10 -14.72 -5.22
CA GLY A 125 -7.20 -15.49 -4.63
C GLY A 125 -8.39 -14.63 -4.18
N LEU A 126 -8.22 -13.31 -4.04
CA LEU A 126 -9.29 -12.37 -3.74
C LEU A 126 -9.34 -11.22 -4.76
N VAL A 127 -10.55 -10.90 -5.21
CA VAL A 127 -10.87 -9.77 -6.09
C VAL A 127 -11.80 -8.79 -5.39
N ASP A 128 -11.77 -7.54 -5.81
CA ASP A 128 -12.69 -6.51 -5.30
C ASP A 128 -14.11 -6.78 -5.83
N ARG A 129 -15.02 -7.14 -4.94
CA ARG A 129 -16.40 -7.52 -5.29
C ARG A 129 -17.10 -6.42 -6.09
N ALA A 130 -16.96 -5.15 -5.69
CA ALA A 130 -17.62 -4.05 -6.38
C ALA A 130 -17.09 -3.90 -7.81
N ALA A 131 -15.77 -4.08 -8.00
CA ALA A 131 -15.16 -4.06 -9.32
C ALA A 131 -15.70 -5.17 -10.25
N VAL A 132 -15.88 -6.38 -9.71
CA VAL A 132 -16.45 -7.51 -10.48
C VAL A 132 -17.92 -7.26 -10.82
N GLU A 133 -18.71 -6.76 -9.88
CA GLU A 133 -20.12 -6.43 -10.11
C GLU A 133 -20.28 -5.34 -11.18
N ASP A 134 -19.48 -4.27 -11.11
CA ASP A 134 -19.47 -3.18 -12.11
C ASP A 134 -19.09 -3.71 -13.50
N ALA A 135 -18.02 -4.51 -13.58
CA ALA A 135 -17.54 -5.07 -14.84
C ALA A 135 -18.57 -6.04 -15.46
N ALA A 136 -19.19 -6.91 -14.64
CA ALA A 136 -20.24 -7.82 -15.08
C ALA A 136 -21.51 -7.07 -15.53
N PHE A 137 -21.84 -5.95 -14.90
CA PHE A 137 -22.96 -5.12 -15.34
C PHE A 137 -22.68 -4.42 -16.68
N ALA A 138 -21.49 -3.85 -16.83
CA ALA A 138 -21.04 -3.23 -18.08
C ALA A 138 -21.03 -4.24 -19.23
N ALA A 139 -20.49 -5.43 -18.99
CA ALA A 139 -20.51 -6.58 -19.87
C ALA A 139 -21.91 -6.90 -20.40
N GLY A 140 -22.86 -7.11 -19.48
CA GLY A 140 -24.24 -7.45 -19.84
C GLY A 140 -24.94 -6.34 -20.63
N ARG A 141 -24.69 -5.07 -20.26
CA ARG A 141 -25.20 -3.92 -21.00
C ARG A 141 -24.67 -3.88 -22.44
N MET A 142 -23.37 -4.11 -22.64
CA MET A 142 -22.76 -4.13 -23.97
C MET A 142 -23.32 -5.26 -24.83
N LEU A 143 -23.43 -6.47 -24.28
CA LEU A 143 -24.04 -7.61 -24.97
C LEU A 143 -25.48 -7.30 -25.42
N ARG A 144 -26.27 -6.68 -24.52
CA ARG A 144 -27.65 -6.30 -24.83
C ARG A 144 -27.71 -5.30 -25.99
N GLU A 145 -26.86 -4.27 -25.96
CA GLU A 145 -26.80 -3.27 -27.02
C GLU A 145 -26.39 -3.88 -28.36
N GLN A 146 -25.35 -4.71 -28.35
CA GLN A 146 -24.90 -5.43 -29.55
C GLN A 146 -26.00 -6.32 -30.12
N PHE A 147 -26.73 -7.06 -29.28
CA PHE A 147 -27.82 -7.92 -29.75
C PHE A 147 -28.92 -7.12 -30.46
N PHE A 148 -29.39 -6.02 -29.87
CA PHE A 148 -30.42 -5.18 -30.51
C PHE A 148 -29.92 -4.45 -31.76
N SER A 149 -28.61 -4.18 -31.86
CA SER A 149 -28.02 -3.61 -33.07
C SER A 149 -28.10 -4.54 -34.28
N LEU A 150 -28.25 -5.86 -34.07
CA LEU A 150 -28.39 -6.85 -35.15
C LEU A 150 -29.77 -6.81 -35.82
N ALA A 151 -30.82 -6.39 -35.10
CA ALA A 151 -32.18 -6.42 -35.60
C ALA A 151 -32.36 -5.71 -36.96
N PRO A 152 -31.91 -4.46 -37.16
CA PRO A 152 -32.01 -3.81 -38.47
C PRO A 152 -31.12 -4.45 -39.55
N GLN A 153 -29.95 -4.98 -39.18
CA GLN A 153 -29.04 -5.66 -40.13
C GLN A 153 -29.68 -6.95 -40.66
N LEU A 154 -30.12 -7.81 -39.75
CA LEU A 154 -30.79 -9.07 -40.07
C LEU A 154 -32.10 -8.84 -40.81
N ALA A 155 -32.86 -7.80 -40.47
CA ALA A 155 -34.09 -7.46 -41.19
C ALA A 155 -33.81 -7.17 -42.67
N GLY A 156 -32.75 -6.40 -42.99
CA GLY A 156 -32.37 -6.12 -44.38
C GLY A 156 -31.89 -7.35 -45.14
N GLU A 157 -31.13 -8.23 -44.49
CA GLU A 157 -30.59 -9.45 -45.08
C GLU A 157 -31.67 -10.50 -45.35
N VAL A 158 -32.63 -10.66 -44.43
CA VAL A 158 -33.70 -11.67 -44.53
C VAL A 158 -34.76 -11.31 -45.57
N VAL A 159 -35.00 -10.02 -45.85
CA VAL A 159 -36.00 -9.58 -46.85
C VAL A 159 -35.73 -10.15 -48.25
N GLY A 160 -34.47 -10.44 -48.59
CA GLY A 160 -34.09 -11.02 -49.88
C GLY A 160 -34.11 -12.56 -49.93
N MET A 161 -34.27 -13.22 -48.79
CA MET A 161 -34.21 -14.67 -48.69
C MET A 161 -35.58 -15.29 -48.96
N SER A 162 -35.61 -16.36 -49.78
CA SER A 162 -36.85 -17.01 -50.23
C SER A 162 -37.06 -18.40 -49.60
N ASP A 163 -36.04 -18.95 -48.95
CA ASP A 163 -36.08 -20.27 -48.31
C ASP A 163 -35.98 -20.14 -46.79
N LEU A 164 -36.89 -20.80 -46.07
CA LEU A 164 -36.94 -20.78 -44.61
C LEU A 164 -35.66 -21.36 -43.99
N TRP A 165 -35.13 -22.44 -44.57
CA TRP A 165 -33.91 -23.07 -44.04
C TRP A 165 -32.70 -22.16 -44.17
N GLU A 166 -32.59 -21.45 -45.30
CA GLU A 166 -31.55 -20.44 -45.50
C GLU A 166 -31.66 -19.29 -44.48
N VAL A 167 -32.87 -18.82 -44.21
CA VAL A 167 -33.13 -17.80 -43.18
C VAL A 167 -32.72 -18.28 -41.79
N GLU A 168 -33.17 -19.46 -41.37
CA GLU A 168 -32.84 -20.01 -40.05
C GLU A 168 -31.34 -20.22 -39.87
N ARG A 169 -30.68 -20.75 -40.90
CA ARG A 169 -29.22 -20.95 -40.91
C ARG A 169 -28.48 -19.62 -40.80
N HIS A 170 -28.86 -18.62 -41.61
CA HIS A 170 -28.23 -17.30 -41.61
C HIS A 170 -28.35 -16.59 -40.26
N LEU A 171 -29.55 -16.62 -39.65
CA LEU A 171 -29.77 -16.07 -38.32
C LEU A 171 -28.91 -16.78 -37.27
N THR A 172 -28.89 -18.12 -37.29
CA THR A 172 -28.13 -18.92 -36.33
C THR A 172 -26.62 -18.69 -36.45
N ASP A 173 -26.09 -18.66 -37.67
CA ASP A 173 -24.68 -18.40 -37.94
C ASP A 173 -24.29 -16.98 -37.49
N THR A 174 -25.16 -16.00 -37.74
CA THR A 174 -24.94 -14.62 -37.31
C THR A 174 -24.94 -14.48 -35.78
N PHE A 175 -25.92 -15.05 -35.09
CA PHE A 175 -25.96 -15.02 -33.62
C PHE A 175 -24.75 -15.70 -33.00
N ARG A 176 -24.36 -16.87 -33.51
CA ARG A 176 -23.19 -17.60 -33.02
C ARG A 176 -21.92 -16.78 -33.21
N ARG A 177 -21.72 -16.15 -34.36
CA ARG A 177 -20.57 -15.27 -34.63
C ARG A 177 -20.53 -14.11 -33.64
N VAL A 178 -21.63 -13.37 -33.51
CA VAL A 178 -21.66 -12.16 -32.67
C VAL A 178 -21.50 -12.50 -31.19
N PHE A 179 -22.13 -13.56 -30.69
CA PHE A 179 -21.95 -13.97 -29.29
C PHE A 179 -20.53 -14.48 -28.99
N THR A 180 -19.88 -15.12 -29.96
CA THR A 180 -18.47 -15.53 -29.82
C THR A 180 -17.56 -14.30 -29.73
N GLU A 181 -17.78 -13.31 -30.59
CA GLU A 181 -17.03 -12.05 -30.59
C GLU A 181 -17.25 -11.25 -29.29
N ALA A 182 -18.51 -11.12 -28.87
CA ALA A 182 -18.87 -10.46 -27.61
C ALA A 182 -18.23 -11.15 -26.39
N SER A 183 -18.19 -12.49 -26.35
CA SER A 183 -17.54 -13.24 -25.27
C SER A 183 -16.04 -12.96 -25.20
N ASN A 184 -15.36 -12.86 -26.35
CA ASN A 184 -13.93 -12.61 -26.40
C ASN A 184 -13.59 -11.19 -25.94
N MET A 185 -14.33 -10.17 -26.43
CA MET A 185 -14.16 -8.79 -25.98
C MET A 185 -14.42 -8.64 -24.49
N ASN A 186 -15.51 -9.25 -24.02
CA ASN A 186 -15.91 -9.13 -22.63
C ASN A 186 -14.93 -9.82 -21.65
N SER A 187 -14.28 -10.90 -22.09
CA SER A 187 -13.24 -11.56 -21.29
C SER A 187 -12.02 -10.65 -21.11
N ALA A 188 -11.58 -9.97 -22.18
CA ALA A 188 -10.46 -9.03 -22.13
C ALA A 188 -10.79 -7.80 -21.26
N ASP A 189 -12.00 -7.24 -21.37
CA ASP A 189 -12.44 -6.11 -20.56
C ASP A 189 -12.54 -6.48 -19.07
N LEU A 190 -13.01 -7.70 -18.77
CA LEU A 190 -13.08 -8.21 -17.40
C LEU A 190 -11.69 -8.43 -16.79
N GLU A 191 -10.76 -9.01 -17.55
CA GLU A 191 -9.36 -9.17 -17.14
C GLU A 191 -8.69 -7.80 -16.89
N GLN A 192 -8.93 -6.82 -17.76
CA GLN A 192 -8.43 -5.46 -17.59
C GLN A 192 -9.04 -4.78 -16.36
N ALA A 193 -10.35 -4.92 -16.13
CA ALA A 193 -11.02 -4.34 -14.95
C ALA A 193 -10.49 -4.93 -13.63
N ILE A 194 -10.22 -6.25 -13.61
CA ILE A 194 -9.59 -6.93 -12.48
C ILE A 194 -8.16 -6.43 -12.27
N GLY A 195 -7.38 -6.25 -13.34
CA GLY A 195 -5.97 -5.81 -13.27
C GLY A 195 -5.76 -4.32 -12.94
N GLN A 196 -6.56 -3.41 -13.50
CA GLN A 196 -6.38 -1.96 -13.33
C GLN A 196 -6.63 -1.49 -11.88
N LYS A 197 -7.65 -2.02 -11.21
CA LYS A 197 -7.94 -1.64 -9.81
C LYS A 197 -6.91 -2.17 -8.80
N GLN A 198 -6.17 -3.24 -9.14
CA GLN A 198 -5.04 -3.70 -8.31
C GLN A 198 -3.87 -2.70 -8.33
N SER A 199 -3.61 -2.06 -9.48
CA SER A 199 -2.52 -1.09 -9.62
C SER A 199 -2.83 0.27 -8.96
N THR A 200 -4.08 0.73 -8.99
CA THR A 200 -4.48 1.98 -8.32
C THR A 200 -4.49 1.93 -6.79
N LYS A 201 -4.42 0.75 -6.16
CA LYS A 201 -4.26 0.63 -4.69
C LYS A 201 -2.79 0.61 -4.24
N GLN A 202 -1.82 0.62 -5.17
CA GLN A 202 -0.37 0.60 -4.89
C GLN A 202 0.33 1.97 -5.07
N SER A 203 -0.39 3.05 -5.39
CA SER A 203 0.10 4.44 -5.42
C SER A 203 -0.61 5.30 -4.39
#